data_AF-A0A2N1RN74-F1
#
_entry.id   AF-A0A2N1RN74-F1
#
_cell.length_a   1.000
_cell.length_b   1.000
_cell.length_c   1.000
_cell.angle_alpha   90.00
_cell.angle_beta   90.00
_cell.angle_gamma   90.00
#
_symmetry.space_group_name_H-M   'P 1'
#
loop_
_entity.id
_entity.type
_entity.pdbx_description
1 polymer ?
#
loop_
_entity_poly.entity_id
_entity_poly.type
_entity_poly.pdbx_seq_one_letter_code
_entity_poly.pdbx_strand_id
1 'polypeptide(L)'
;MSQNNDTRLLKFTLAVYAIMVLIYGFGYMLIPGVMVNMAGGQPLYHGWLRWAGAVLIALGIGSILTYRNPQHQGIFITVLILGCLFTSICLFYNLYSPEEGAYWWFPATPATATLVMAILFRLGSIKAKDVLYPE
;
A
#
# COMPACT_ATOMS: atom_id res chain seq x y z
N MET A 1 20.61 -22.93 12.85
CA MET A 1 20.18 -21.59 12.41
C MET A 1 19.27 -21.03 13.48
N SER A 2 19.56 -19.88 14.07
CA SER A 2 18.68 -19.31 15.10
C SER A 2 17.35 -18.88 14.46
N GLN A 3 16.25 -19.48 14.91
CA GLN A 3 14.88 -19.04 14.60
C GLN A 3 14.75 -17.54 14.84
N ASN A 4 14.66 -16.75 13.77
CA ASN A 4 14.35 -15.35 13.89
C ASN A 4 12.81 -15.24 13.86
N ASN A 5 12.20 -15.21 15.04
CA ASN A 5 10.79 -14.91 15.22
C ASN A 5 10.55 -13.39 15.35
N ASP A 6 11.44 -12.57 14.77
CA ASP A 6 11.37 -11.11 14.90
C ASP A 6 10.29 -10.53 14.00
N THR A 7 9.10 -10.41 14.56
CA THR A 7 7.93 -9.82 13.90
C THR A 7 7.85 -8.30 14.05
N ARG A 8 8.79 -7.65 14.76
CA ARG A 8 8.67 -6.21 15.07
C ARG A 8 8.65 -5.35 13.81
N LEU A 9 9.57 -5.62 12.89
CA LEU A 9 9.63 -4.90 11.61
C LEU A 9 8.36 -5.14 10.79
N LEU A 10 7.91 -6.39 10.67
CA LEU A 10 6.68 -6.73 9.94
C LEU A 10 5.46 -6.00 10.53
N LYS A 11 5.29 -6.03 11.85
CA LYS A 11 4.20 -5.37 12.54
C LYS A 11 4.24 -3.85 12.39
N PHE A 12 5.43 -3.25 12.49
CA PHE A 12 5.60 -1.83 12.21
C PHE A 12 5.17 -1.49 10.77
N THR A 13 5.65 -2.25 9.79
CA THR A 13 5.29 -2.05 8.37
C THR A 13 3.79 -2.21 8.14
N LEU A 14 3.15 -3.22 8.72
CA LEU A 14 1.69 -3.44 8.63
C LEU A 14 0.90 -2.25 9.21
N ALA A 15 1.34 -1.70 10.34
CA ALA A 15 0.67 -0.56 10.96
C ALA A 15 0.76 0.70 10.08
N VAL A 16 1.96 1.02 9.56
CA VAL A 16 2.17 2.17 8.67
C VAL A 16 1.37 1.98 7.37
N TYR A 17 1.41 0.78 6.79
CA TYR A 17 0.66 0.47 5.57
C TYR A 17 -0.85 0.63 5.79
N ALA A 18 -1.39 0.11 6.90
CA ALA A 18 -2.80 0.23 7.24
C ALA A 18 -3.24 1.69 7.31
N ILE A 19 -2.46 2.55 7.98
CA ILE A 19 -2.76 3.99 8.05
C ILE A 19 -2.79 4.60 6.65
N MET A 20 -1.76 4.33 5.83
CA MET A 20 -1.66 4.86 4.48
C MET A 20 -2.86 4.47 3.62
N VAL A 21 -3.18 3.18 3.51
CA VAL A 21 -4.28 2.71 2.66
C VAL A 21 -5.66 3.08 3.20
N LEU A 22 -5.83 3.26 4.51
CA LEU A 22 -7.09 3.78 5.06
C LEU A 22 -7.28 5.26 4.71
N ILE A 23 -6.24 6.09 4.83
CA ILE A 23 -6.31 7.51 4.44
C ILE A 23 -6.67 7.65 2.96
N TYR A 24 -5.92 6.98 2.07
CA TYR A 24 -6.21 7.01 0.64
C TYR A 24 -7.54 6.33 0.30
N GLY A 25 -7.86 5.22 0.97
CA GLY A 25 -9.09 4.47 0.76
C GLY A 25 -10.35 5.27 1.09
N PHE A 26 -10.41 5.88 2.27
CA PHE A 26 -11.51 6.78 2.64
C PHE A 26 -11.55 8.02 1.75
N GLY A 27 -10.39 8.57 1.37
CA GLY A 27 -10.28 9.66 0.43
C GLY A 27 -10.95 9.38 -0.90
N TYR A 28 -10.57 8.30 -1.57
CA TYR A 28 -11.13 7.91 -2.86
C TYR A 28 -12.58 7.43 -2.77
N MET A 29 -12.98 6.80 -1.66
CA MET A 29 -14.34 6.30 -1.50
C MET A 29 -15.35 7.42 -1.20
N LEU A 30 -15.03 8.34 -0.28
CA LEU A 30 -15.98 9.34 0.22
C LEU A 30 -15.88 10.68 -0.52
N ILE A 31 -14.66 11.12 -0.82
CA ILE A 31 -14.37 12.46 -1.36
C ILE A 31 -13.46 12.42 -2.61
N PRO A 32 -13.77 11.61 -3.64
CA PRO A 32 -12.90 11.44 -4.81
C PRO A 32 -12.63 12.76 -5.56
N GLY A 33 -13.61 13.69 -5.61
CA GLY A 33 -13.42 14.98 -6.26
C GLY A 33 -12.34 15.85 -5.61
N VAL A 34 -12.22 15.80 -4.28
CA VAL A 34 -11.14 16.51 -3.56
C VAL A 34 -9.79 15.90 -3.93
N MET A 35 -9.69 14.56 -3.95
CA MET A 35 -8.47 13.85 -4.31
C MET A 35 -8.02 14.15 -5.74
N VAL A 36 -8.96 14.21 -6.71
CA VAL A 36 -8.65 14.56 -8.10
C VAL A 36 -8.20 16.01 -8.23
N ASN A 37 -8.88 16.94 -7.56
CA ASN A 37 -8.49 18.36 -7.59
C ASN A 37 -7.10 18.59 -6.99
N MET A 38 -6.74 17.83 -5.94
CA MET A 38 -5.40 17.87 -5.36
C MET A 38 -4.32 17.31 -6.29
N ALA A 39 -4.66 16.34 -7.14
CA ALA A 39 -3.75 15.76 -8.10
C ALA A 39 -3.34 16.75 -9.20
N GLY A 40 -4.26 17.63 -9.58
CA GLY A 40 -4.18 18.37 -10.84
C GLY A 40 -4.38 17.40 -12.01
N GLY A 41 -5.16 17.80 -13.00
CA GLY A 41 -5.46 16.95 -14.16
C GLY A 41 -6.94 16.96 -14.54
N GLN A 42 -7.30 16.13 -15.52
CA GLN A 42 -8.67 16.09 -16.03
C GLN A 42 -9.60 15.35 -15.05
N PRO A 43 -10.88 15.79 -14.93
CA PRO A 43 -11.83 15.14 -14.06
C PRO A 43 -12.11 13.70 -14.51
N LEU A 44 -11.78 12.74 -13.65
CA LEU A 44 -12.13 11.33 -13.83
C LEU A 44 -13.55 11.06 -13.34
N TYR A 45 -14.22 10.08 -13.96
CA TYR A 45 -15.49 9.59 -13.46
C TYR A 45 -15.33 9.01 -12.05
N HIS A 46 -15.95 9.65 -11.05
CA HIS A 46 -15.77 9.34 -9.63
C HIS A 46 -16.06 7.88 -9.26
N GLY A 47 -16.90 7.17 -10.03
CA GLY A 47 -17.17 5.75 -9.78
C GLY A 47 -15.92 4.87 -9.83
N TRP A 48 -14.97 5.19 -10.72
CA TRP A 48 -13.69 4.46 -10.84
C TRP A 48 -12.77 4.67 -9.64
N LEU A 49 -12.88 5.80 -8.95
CA LEU A 49 -12.11 6.07 -7.74
C LEU A 49 -12.76 5.43 -6.51
N ARG A 50 -14.10 5.44 -6.45
CA ARG A 50 -14.83 4.94 -5.27
C ARG A 50 -14.59 3.46 -4.98
N TRP A 51 -14.64 2.62 -6.02
CA TRP A 51 -14.42 1.17 -5.82
C TRP A 51 -12.96 0.88 -5.45
N ALA A 52 -11.99 1.57 -6.06
CA ALA A 52 -10.58 1.48 -5.67
C ALA A 52 -10.37 1.89 -4.21
N GLY A 53 -11.08 2.92 -3.74
CA GLY A 53 -11.11 3.33 -2.33
C GLY A 53 -11.58 2.21 -1.40
N ALA A 54 -12.67 1.52 -1.74
CA ALA A 54 -13.17 0.37 -0.97
C ALA A 54 -12.16 -0.79 -0.92
N VAL A 55 -11.46 -1.07 -2.03
CA VAL A 55 -10.39 -2.09 -2.09
C VAL A 55 -9.25 -1.71 -1.14
N LEU A 56 -8.81 -0.45 -1.14
CA LEU A 56 -7.76 0.02 -0.23
C LEU A 56 -8.17 -0.10 1.25
N ILE A 57 -9.42 0.20 1.58
CA ILE A 57 -9.96 0.01 2.93
C ILE A 57 -9.90 -1.47 3.33
N ALA A 58 -10.31 -2.37 2.44
CA ALA A 58 -10.25 -3.81 2.70
C ALA A 58 -8.82 -4.30 2.95
N LEU A 59 -7.84 -3.81 2.17
CA LEU A 59 -6.42 -4.10 2.38
C LEU A 59 -5.90 -3.54 3.71
N GLY A 60 -6.38 -2.37 4.13
CA GLY A 60 -6.06 -1.77 5.42
C GLY A 60 -6.58 -2.60 6.60
N ILE A 61 -7.84 -3.03 6.52
CA ILE A 61 -8.44 -3.93 7.51
C ILE A 61 -7.69 -5.27 7.53
N GLY A 62 -7.40 -5.86 6.37
CA GLY A 62 -6.59 -7.07 6.27
C GLY A 62 -5.24 -6.92 6.96
N SER A 63 -4.58 -5.77 6.77
CA SER A 63 -3.30 -5.45 7.42
C SER A 63 -3.42 -5.32 8.94
N ILE A 64 -4.52 -4.77 9.46
CA ILE A 64 -4.80 -4.73 10.91
C ILE A 64 -5.01 -6.13 11.48
N LEU A 65 -5.73 -6.99 10.76
CA LEU A 65 -5.96 -8.38 11.18
C LEU A 65 -4.64 -9.16 11.21
N THR A 66 -3.83 -9.04 10.16
CA THR A 66 -2.48 -9.65 10.10
C THR A 66 -1.53 -9.08 11.14
N TYR A 67 -1.63 -7.79 11.48
CA TYR A 67 -0.84 -7.19 12.56
C TYR A 67 -1.11 -7.87 13.91
N ARG A 68 -2.38 -8.14 14.20
CA ARG A 68 -2.82 -8.80 15.44
C ARG A 68 -2.42 -10.27 15.45
N ASN A 69 -2.64 -10.97 14.33
CA ASN A 69 -2.27 -12.37 14.18
C ASN A 69 -1.55 -12.64 12.84
N PRO A 70 -0.21 -12.57 12.82
CA PRO A 70 0.55 -12.78 11.59
C PRO A 70 0.72 -14.25 11.19
N GLN A 71 0.30 -15.20 12.03
CA GLN A 71 0.54 -16.63 11.76
C GLN A 71 -0.15 -17.09 10.47
N HIS A 72 0.59 -17.83 9.63
CA HIS A 72 0.13 -18.33 8.33
C HIS A 72 -0.31 -17.26 7.31
N GLN A 73 0.00 -15.98 7.54
CA GLN A 73 -0.40 -14.88 6.65
C GLN A 73 0.63 -14.59 5.54
N GLY A 74 1.57 -15.50 5.28
CA GLY A 74 2.64 -15.29 4.30
C GLY A 74 2.17 -14.93 2.89
N ILE A 75 1.08 -15.55 2.43
CA ILE A 75 0.48 -15.25 1.11
C ILE A 75 -0.03 -13.81 1.07
N PHE A 76 -0.74 -13.37 2.12
CA PHE A 76 -1.23 -11.99 2.20
C PHE A 76 -0.09 -10.98 2.17
N ILE A 77 0.98 -11.20 2.95
CA ILE A 77 2.18 -10.34 2.91
C ILE A 77 2.81 -10.30 1.52
N THR A 78 2.87 -11.44 0.82
CA THR A 78 3.38 -11.50 -0.56
C THR A 78 2.55 -10.65 -1.51
N VAL A 79 1.23 -10.71 -1.40
CA VAL A 79 0.31 -9.85 -2.17
C VAL A 79 0.55 -8.37 -1.85
N LEU A 80 0.75 -8.00 -0.59
CA LEU A 80 1.06 -6.61 -0.22
C LEU A 80 2.39 -6.12 -0.83
N ILE A 81 3.43 -6.97 -0.82
CA ILE A 81 4.73 -6.65 -1.44
C ILE A 81 4.54 -6.37 -2.94
N LEU A 82 3.86 -7.28 -3.65
CA LEU A 82 3.62 -7.13 -5.09
C LEU A 82 2.74 -5.93 -5.41
N GLY A 83 1.67 -5.73 -4.63
CA GLY A 83 0.77 -4.59 -4.78
C GLY A 83 1.48 -3.25 -4.60
N CYS A 84 2.33 -3.13 -3.57
CA CYS A 84 3.15 -1.94 -3.36
C CYS A 84 4.16 -1.71 -4.49
N LEU A 85 4.82 -2.78 -4.96
CA LEU A 85 5.81 -2.69 -6.04
C LEU A 85 5.18 -2.28 -7.37
N PHE A 86 4.07 -2.91 -7.77
CA PHE A 86 3.36 -2.55 -9.00
C PHE A 86 2.75 -1.15 -8.93
N THR A 87 2.20 -0.76 -7.77
CA THR A 87 1.69 0.61 -7.58
C THR A 87 2.81 1.64 -7.76
N SER A 88 3.98 1.38 -7.18
CA SER A 88 5.15 2.25 -7.33
C SER A 88 5.59 2.37 -8.79
N ILE A 89 5.68 1.24 -9.52
CA ILE A 89 6.04 1.23 -10.95
C ILE A 89 5.04 2.03 -11.77
N CYS A 90 3.73 1.84 -11.55
CA CYS A 90 2.69 2.57 -12.28
C CYS A 90 2.77 4.08 -12.03
N LEU A 91 3.04 4.51 -10.79
CA LEU A 91 3.11 5.92 -10.45
C LEU A 91 4.42 6.57 -10.93
N PHE A 92 5.54 5.85 -10.92
CA PHE A 92 6.77 6.31 -11.57
C PHE A 92 6.63 6.41 -13.09
N TYR A 93 5.87 5.51 -13.72
CA TYR A 93 5.52 5.62 -15.13
C TYR A 93 4.70 6.88 -15.42
N ASN A 94 3.74 7.22 -14.54
CA ASN A 94 2.98 8.47 -14.64
C ASN A 94 3.90 9.71 -14.56
N LEU A 95 4.94 9.70 -13.73
CA LEU A 95 5.94 10.78 -13.69
C LEU A 95 6.75 10.92 -14.98
N TYR A 96 6.99 9.83 -15.70
CA TYR A 96 7.70 9.85 -16.98
C TYR A 96 6.82 10.39 -18.11
N SER A 97 5.51 10.15 -18.04
CA SER A 97 4.53 10.63 -19.02
C SER A 97 3.42 11.44 -18.32
N PRO A 98 3.75 12.63 -17.79
CA PRO A 98 2.81 13.40 -16.97
C PRO A 98 1.63 13.90 -17.80
N GLU A 99 0.44 13.86 -17.20
CA GLU A 99 -0.75 14.51 -17.77
C GLU A 99 -0.60 16.04 -17.72
N GLU A 100 -1.13 16.72 -18.75
CA GLU A 100 -1.10 18.18 -18.80
C GLU A 100 -1.81 18.78 -17.57
N GLY A 101 -1.11 19.63 -16.82
CA GLY A 101 -1.63 20.29 -15.62
C GLY A 101 -1.58 19.46 -14.33
N ALA A 102 -1.08 18.22 -14.37
CA ALA A 102 -0.89 17.41 -13.17
C ALA A 102 0.31 17.87 -12.33
N TYR A 103 0.16 17.87 -11.01
CA TYR A 103 1.25 18.22 -10.11
C TYR A 103 2.20 17.04 -9.92
N TRP A 104 3.47 17.19 -10.29
CA TRP A 104 4.48 16.13 -10.21
C TRP A 104 4.64 15.50 -8.81
N TRP A 105 4.43 16.26 -7.74
CA TRP A 105 4.59 15.78 -6.37
C TRP A 105 3.49 14.78 -5.96
N PHE A 106 2.31 14.89 -6.59
CA PHE A 106 1.13 14.11 -6.22
C PHE A 106 1.25 12.62 -6.57
N PRO A 107 1.75 12.20 -7.75
CA PRO A 107 2.11 10.81 -8.00
C PRO A 107 3.48 10.42 -7.41
N ALA A 108 4.44 11.35 -7.30
CA ALA A 108 5.78 11.04 -6.75
C ALA A 108 5.72 10.59 -5.28
N THR A 109 4.95 11.28 -4.44
CA THR A 109 4.83 10.97 -3.01
C THR A 109 4.34 9.53 -2.75
N PRO A 110 3.19 9.09 -3.29
CA PRO A 110 2.74 7.71 -3.16
C PRO A 110 3.64 6.71 -3.91
N ALA A 111 4.30 7.09 -5.02
CA ALA A 111 5.25 6.20 -5.71
C ALA A 111 6.42 5.81 -4.80
N THR A 112 7.03 6.81 -4.15
CA THR A 112 8.15 6.58 -3.21
C THR A 112 7.68 5.87 -1.95
N ALA A 113 6.54 6.29 -1.38
CA ALA A 113 6.00 5.66 -0.18
C ALA A 113 5.74 4.16 -0.41
N THR A 114 5.06 3.80 -1.50
CA THR A 114 4.77 2.39 -1.82
C THR A 114 6.04 1.59 -2.13
N LEU A 115 7.06 2.17 -2.77
CA LEU A 115 8.36 1.51 -2.94
C LEU A 115 9.01 1.16 -1.61
N VAL A 116 9.06 2.13 -0.69
CA VAL A 116 9.62 1.94 0.65
C VAL A 116 8.83 0.86 1.39
N MET A 117 7.50 0.86 1.30
CA MET A 117 6.67 -0.18 1.90
C MET A 117 6.95 -1.57 1.32
N ALA A 118 7.13 -1.70 0.01
CA ALA A 118 7.48 -2.99 -0.62
C ALA A 118 8.80 -3.54 -0.06
N ILE A 119 9.81 -2.68 0.08
CA ILE A 119 11.12 -3.04 0.65
C ILE A 119 10.96 -3.44 2.12
N LEU A 120 10.26 -2.63 2.93
CA LEU A 120 10.05 -2.91 4.35
C LEU A 120 9.25 -4.20 4.58
N PHE A 121 8.24 -4.47 3.76
CA PHE A 121 7.49 -5.73 3.83
C PHE A 121 8.36 -6.91 3.48
N ARG A 122 9.20 -6.81 2.44
CA ARG A 122 10.12 -7.88 2.07
C ARG A 122 11.16 -8.16 3.16
N LEU A 123 11.73 -7.13 3.75
CA LEU A 123 12.67 -7.28 4.87
C LEU A 123 11.96 -7.85 6.11
N GLY A 124 10.75 -7.37 6.41
CA GLY A 124 9.93 -7.88 7.50
C GLY A 124 9.52 -9.34 7.30
N SER A 125 9.18 -9.74 6.07
CA SER A 125 8.78 -11.11 5.76
C SER A 125 9.94 -12.10 5.87
N ILE A 126 11.15 -11.69 5.48
CA ILE A 126 12.37 -12.50 5.67
C ILE A 126 12.63 -12.71 7.16
N LYS A 127 12.51 -11.65 7.97
CA LYS A 127 12.74 -11.72 9.43
C LYS A 127 11.66 -12.47 10.20
N ALA A 128 10.45 -12.59 9.64
CA ALA A 128 9.31 -13.26 10.26
C ALA A 128 8.94 -14.57 9.54
N LYS A 129 9.86 -15.16 8.77
CA LYS A 129 9.59 -16.31 7.90
C LYS A 129 8.91 -17.46 8.64
N ASP A 130 9.44 -17.83 9.79
CA ASP A 130 8.97 -18.97 10.58
C ASP A 130 7.58 -18.74 11.17
N VAL A 131 7.18 -17.47 11.35
CA VAL A 131 5.82 -17.10 11.80
C VAL A 131 4.84 -17.09 10.64
N LEU A 132 5.28 -16.63 9.47
CA LEU A 132 4.45 -16.51 8.26
C LEU A 132 4.23 -17.85 7.55
N TYR A 133 5.22 -18.74 7.62
CA TYR A 133 5.28 -20.05 6.99
C TYR A 133 5.82 -21.10 7.98
N PRO A 134 5.08 -21.39 9.06
CA PRO A 134 5.48 -22.47 9.98
C PRO A 134 5.41 -23.81 9.25
N GLU A 135 6.43 -24.65 9.46
CA GLU A 135 6.54 -26.02 8.94
C GLU A 135 5.57 -26.99 9.64
#